data_AF-A0A2V5Y9X6-F1
#
_entry.id   AF-A0A2V5Y9X6-F1
#
_cell.length_a   1.000
_cell.length_b   1.000
_cell.length_c   1.000
_cell.angle_alpha   90.00
_cell.angle_beta   90.00
_cell.angle_gamma   90.00
#
_symmetry.space_group_name_H-M   'P 1'
#
loop_
_entity.id
_entity.type
_entity.pdbx_description
1 polymer ?
#
loop_
_entity_poly.entity_id
_entity_poly.type
_entity_poly.pdbx_seq_one_letter_code
_entity_poly.pdbx_strand_id
1 'polypeptide(L)'
;MKTKRILTRVTLLVTTAIFGTGILAATIASIASAHADEHTPKPAQAGINLTGSHGFDFLVGDWRVHHRRISAVSKKWVEFDGTCSLRLLMNGSANIEEHALDSPDGAYRAIGLRSFDQKTGKWSIWWLDSRYLARPLDPPAQGSFENGVGRFYAEYEQGGKKMIGRLQWSDITATSAHWEQASSADGGKTWETNWIMELQRVS
;
A
#
# COMPACT_ATOMS: atom_id res chain seq x y z
N MET A 1 38.31 -14.53 56.87
CA MET A 1 38.11 -13.57 55.76
C MET A 1 37.44 -14.31 54.60
N LYS A 2 36.21 -13.91 54.25
CA LYS A 2 35.44 -14.43 53.10
C LYS A 2 35.98 -13.80 51.81
N THR A 3 35.86 -14.52 50.67
CA THR A 3 35.50 -14.06 49.29
C THR A 3 36.04 -15.09 48.29
N LYS A 4 35.24 -16.11 47.92
CA LYS A 4 34.26 -16.21 46.81
C LYS A 4 34.90 -16.46 45.43
N ARG A 5 34.61 -17.67 44.92
CA ARG A 5 34.87 -18.19 43.57
C ARG A 5 34.18 -17.30 42.51
N ILE A 6 34.92 -16.97 41.45
CA ILE A 6 34.40 -16.32 40.25
C ILE A 6 33.76 -17.41 39.38
N LEU A 7 32.45 -17.31 39.18
CA LEU A 7 31.69 -18.14 38.24
C LEU A 7 31.48 -17.29 36.98
N THR A 8 32.18 -17.61 35.90
CA THR A 8 32.00 -16.95 34.60
C THR A 8 30.66 -17.39 34.00
N ARG A 9 29.63 -16.53 34.10
CA ARG A 9 28.42 -16.64 33.29
C ARG A 9 28.66 -15.93 31.96
N VAL A 10 28.68 -16.70 30.88
CA VAL A 10 28.51 -16.18 29.53
C VAL A 10 27.03 -15.79 29.38
N THR A 11 26.75 -14.49 29.25
CA THR A 11 25.43 -14.00 28.87
C THR A 11 25.55 -13.35 27.50
N LEU A 12 24.93 -14.00 26.52
CA LEU A 12 24.70 -13.49 25.17
C LEU A 12 23.73 -12.30 25.29
N LEU A 13 24.16 -11.08 24.95
CA LEU A 13 23.26 -9.95 24.77
C LEU A 13 23.18 -9.61 23.28
N VAL A 14 21.98 -9.83 22.75
CA VAL A 14 21.54 -9.42 21.42
C VAL A 14 21.48 -7.89 21.37
N THR A 15 22.10 -7.34 20.34
CA THR A 15 22.08 -5.94 19.90
C THR A 15 20.66 -5.41 19.69
N THR A 16 20.32 -4.29 20.33
CA THR A 16 19.19 -3.44 19.95
C THR A 16 19.72 -2.12 19.40
N ALA A 17 19.20 -1.77 18.22
CA ALA A 17 19.66 -0.70 17.34
C ALA A 17 19.52 0.70 17.96
N ILE A 18 20.50 1.54 17.64
CA ILE A 18 20.56 2.95 18.00
C ILE A 18 20.35 3.80 16.73
N PHE A 19 19.21 4.51 16.77
CA PHE A 19 18.95 5.91 16.38
C PHE A 19 19.05 6.40 14.93
N GLY A 20 17.91 6.94 14.49
CA GLY A 20 17.82 8.18 13.73
C GLY A 20 16.77 9.10 14.37
N THR A 21 17.17 9.82 15.43
CA THR A 21 16.44 10.95 16.01
C THR A 21 16.63 12.19 15.14
N GLY A 22 15.52 12.89 14.88
CA GLY A 22 15.52 14.29 14.50
C GLY A 22 14.33 14.97 15.17
N ILE A 23 14.55 15.49 16.38
CA ILE A 23 13.66 16.49 16.98
C ILE A 23 13.98 17.80 16.27
N LEU A 24 12.98 18.36 15.59
CA LEU A 24 12.91 19.79 15.35
C LEU A 24 11.54 20.25 15.85
N ALA A 25 11.53 21.03 16.92
CA ALA A 25 10.40 21.86 17.26
C ALA A 25 10.19 22.85 16.10
N ALA A 26 9.19 22.59 15.27
CA ALA A 26 8.75 23.50 14.24
C ALA A 26 7.32 23.94 14.59
N THR A 27 7.16 25.25 14.67
CA THR A 27 5.89 25.99 14.64
C THR A 27 4.82 25.26 13.86
N ILE A 28 3.59 25.25 14.40
CA ILE A 28 2.37 24.92 13.66
C ILE A 28 2.19 25.98 12.57
N ALA A 29 2.97 25.87 11.50
CA ALA A 29 2.60 26.47 10.24
C ALA A 29 1.50 25.57 9.71
N SER A 30 0.28 26.10 9.62
CA SER A 30 -0.79 25.49 8.84
C SER A 30 -0.22 25.22 7.46
N ILE A 31 0.17 23.98 7.21
CA ILE A 31 0.29 23.47 5.85
C ILE A 31 -1.15 23.58 5.37
N ALA A 32 -1.45 24.59 4.57
CA ALA A 32 -2.64 24.56 3.76
C ALA A 32 -2.55 23.23 3.01
N SER A 33 -3.34 22.23 3.45
CA SER A 33 -3.53 21.02 2.69
C SER A 33 -3.95 21.52 1.32
N ALA A 34 -3.07 21.34 0.34
CA ALA A 34 -3.50 21.25 -1.02
C ALA A 34 -4.40 20.01 -1.03
N HIS A 35 -5.68 20.22 -0.69
CA HIS A 35 -6.73 19.25 -0.91
C HIS A 35 -6.59 18.93 -2.40
N ALA A 36 -6.02 17.77 -2.72
CA ALA A 36 -6.19 17.22 -4.04
C ALA A 36 -7.70 17.18 -4.25
N ASP A 37 -8.17 17.69 -5.39
CA ASP A 37 -9.58 17.54 -5.77
C ASP A 37 -9.98 16.09 -5.51
N GLU A 38 -10.90 15.89 -4.58
CA GLU A 38 -11.26 14.56 -4.09
C GLU A 38 -11.90 13.82 -5.26
N HIS A 39 -11.18 12.84 -5.82
CA HIS A 39 -11.68 12.06 -6.94
C HIS A 39 -12.95 11.34 -6.50
N THR A 40 -14.05 11.62 -7.18
CA THR A 40 -15.31 10.93 -6.91
C THR A 40 -15.29 9.59 -7.64
N PRO A 41 -15.17 8.45 -6.92
CA PRO A 41 -14.99 7.16 -7.57
C PRO A 41 -16.23 6.77 -8.36
N LYS A 42 -16.05 6.43 -9.64
CA LYS A 42 -17.14 5.90 -10.46
C LYS A 42 -17.17 4.37 -10.40
N PRO A 43 -18.36 3.76 -10.43
CA PRO A 43 -18.49 2.32 -10.62
C PRO A 43 -17.77 1.84 -11.88
N ALA A 44 -17.27 0.60 -11.82
CA ALA A 44 -16.76 -0.10 -12.98
C ALA A 44 -17.76 -0.13 -14.16
N GLN A 45 -17.22 -0.16 -15.37
CA GLN A 45 -17.97 -0.33 -16.60
C GLN A 45 -18.81 -1.61 -16.56
N ALA A 46 -20.01 -1.55 -17.15
CA ALA A 46 -20.87 -2.72 -17.27
C ALA A 46 -20.14 -3.87 -17.98
N GLY A 47 -20.31 -5.10 -17.47
CA GLY A 47 -19.67 -6.31 -17.99
C GLY A 47 -18.34 -6.68 -17.34
N ILE A 48 -17.74 -5.80 -16.52
CA ILE A 48 -16.59 -6.17 -15.70
C ILE A 48 -17.07 -7.01 -14.50
N ASN A 49 -16.60 -8.26 -14.40
CA ASN A 49 -16.90 -9.12 -13.27
C ASN A 49 -15.98 -8.78 -12.09
N LEU A 50 -16.56 -8.31 -10.99
CA LEU A 50 -15.84 -7.97 -9.75
C LEU A 50 -16.27 -8.85 -8.56
N THR A 51 -16.95 -9.96 -8.82
CA THR A 51 -17.54 -10.80 -7.77
C THR A 51 -16.58 -11.89 -7.31
N GLY A 52 -16.57 -12.15 -5.99
CA GLY A 52 -15.80 -13.24 -5.40
C GLY A 52 -14.32 -13.24 -5.78
N SER A 53 -13.81 -14.40 -6.19
CA SER A 53 -12.43 -14.60 -6.65
C SER A 53 -12.11 -13.95 -8.00
N HIS A 54 -13.12 -13.44 -8.72
CA HIS A 54 -12.93 -12.73 -9.99
C HIS A 54 -12.70 -11.23 -9.81
N GLY A 55 -12.71 -10.74 -8.56
CA GLY A 55 -12.59 -9.31 -8.21
C GLY A 55 -11.45 -8.55 -8.89
N PHE A 56 -10.37 -9.22 -9.27
CA PHE A 56 -9.18 -8.62 -9.89
C PHE A 56 -8.89 -9.16 -11.30
N ASP A 57 -9.80 -9.91 -11.91
CA ASP A 57 -9.58 -10.49 -13.25
C ASP A 57 -9.38 -9.41 -14.31
N PHE A 58 -10.00 -8.24 -14.13
CA PHE A 58 -9.80 -7.09 -15.00
C PHE A 58 -8.34 -6.68 -15.09
N LEU A 59 -7.53 -6.92 -14.05
CA LEU A 59 -6.16 -6.44 -13.95
C LEU A 59 -5.13 -7.41 -14.55
N VAL A 60 -5.54 -8.63 -14.95
CA VAL A 60 -4.65 -9.62 -15.56
C VAL A 60 -3.98 -9.06 -16.82
N GLY A 61 -2.66 -9.25 -16.94
CA GLY A 61 -1.83 -8.78 -18.05
C GLY A 61 -0.96 -7.58 -17.70
N ASP A 62 -0.49 -6.88 -18.74
CA ASP A 62 0.50 -5.80 -18.62
C ASP A 62 -0.14 -4.41 -18.77
N TRP A 63 0.37 -3.46 -17.99
CA TRP A 63 -0.15 -2.11 -17.84
C TRP A 63 0.99 -1.10 -17.78
N ARG A 64 0.75 0.07 -18.39
CA ARG A 64 1.45 1.30 -18.04
C ARG A 64 0.74 1.95 -16.87
N VAL A 65 1.51 2.54 -15.97
CA VAL A 65 0.98 3.21 -14.80
C VAL A 65 1.55 4.60 -14.73
N HIS A 66 0.67 5.59 -14.65
CA HIS A 66 1.06 6.95 -14.30
C HIS A 66 0.78 7.15 -12.82
N HIS A 67 1.82 7.45 -12.05
CA HIS A 67 1.73 7.64 -10.61
C HIS A 67 1.76 9.12 -10.27
N ARG A 68 0.95 9.49 -9.29
CA ARG A 68 1.08 10.74 -8.54
C ARG A 68 1.16 10.36 -7.06
N ARG A 69 2.25 10.68 -6.37
CA ARG A 69 2.49 10.27 -4.97
C ARG A 69 3.11 11.38 -4.14
N ILE A 70 2.77 11.46 -2.85
CA ILE A 70 3.51 12.30 -1.90
C ILE A 70 4.90 11.69 -1.66
N SER A 71 5.96 12.43 -2.01
CA SER A 71 7.35 12.01 -1.79
C SER A 71 7.66 11.92 -0.29
N ALA A 72 8.32 10.82 0.09
CA ALA A 72 8.81 10.66 1.47
C ALA A 72 9.93 11.65 1.79
N VAL A 73 10.65 12.14 0.79
CA VAL A 73 11.77 13.08 0.90
C VAL A 73 11.28 14.52 0.91
N SER A 74 10.63 14.95 -0.18
CA SER A 74 10.26 16.36 -0.36
C SER A 74 8.94 16.74 0.30
N LYS A 75 8.12 15.77 0.72
CA LYS A 75 6.75 15.94 1.23
C LYS A 75 5.81 16.65 0.25
N LYS A 76 6.16 16.67 -1.03
CA LYS A 76 5.35 17.22 -2.12
C LYS A 76 4.84 16.11 -3.01
N TRP A 77 3.77 16.39 -3.74
CA TRP A 77 3.35 15.53 -4.85
C TRP A 77 4.46 15.46 -5.89
N VAL A 78 4.78 14.25 -6.31
CA VAL A 78 5.65 13.94 -7.43
C VAL A 78 4.89 13.04 -8.40
N GLU A 79 5.16 13.21 -9.68
CA GLU A 79 4.58 12.43 -10.76
C GLU A 79 5.67 11.66 -11.48
N PHE A 80 5.37 10.42 -11.85
CA PHE A 80 6.30 9.53 -12.53
C PHE A 80 5.56 8.35 -13.16
N ASP A 81 6.20 7.72 -14.13
CA ASP A 81 5.63 6.57 -14.82
C ASP A 81 6.18 5.26 -14.26
N GLY A 82 5.54 4.17 -14.68
CA GLY A 82 5.88 2.82 -14.29
C GLY A 82 5.12 1.79 -15.11
N THR A 83 5.30 0.53 -14.73
CA THR A 83 4.58 -0.60 -15.31
C THR A 83 4.05 -1.52 -14.24
N CYS A 84 2.93 -2.17 -14.50
CA CYS A 84 2.36 -3.21 -13.65
C CYS A 84 2.04 -4.44 -14.50
N SER A 85 2.43 -5.63 -14.05
CA SER A 85 2.06 -6.89 -14.69
C SER A 85 1.43 -7.82 -13.66
N LEU A 86 0.21 -8.28 -13.92
CA LEU A 86 -0.51 -9.18 -13.03
C LEU A 86 -0.72 -10.56 -13.65
N ARG A 87 -0.53 -11.58 -12.83
CA ARG A 87 -0.90 -12.97 -13.15
C ARG A 87 -1.68 -13.62 -12.01
N LEU A 88 -2.55 -14.56 -12.40
CA LEU A 88 -3.31 -15.37 -11.46
C LEU A 88 -2.42 -16.44 -10.80
N LEU A 89 -2.82 -16.83 -9.59
CA LEU A 89 -2.22 -17.87 -8.76
C LEU A 89 -3.35 -18.76 -8.22
N MET A 90 -2.99 -19.96 -7.75
CA MET A 90 -3.91 -20.85 -7.01
C MET A 90 -5.26 -21.04 -7.71
N ASN A 91 -5.23 -21.22 -9.04
CA ASN A 91 -6.43 -21.37 -9.88
C ASN A 91 -7.44 -20.21 -9.75
N GLY A 92 -6.95 -18.97 -9.59
CA GLY A 92 -7.76 -17.76 -9.50
C GLY A 92 -8.07 -17.29 -8.08
N SER A 93 -7.85 -18.12 -7.06
CA SER A 93 -8.06 -17.72 -5.65
C SER A 93 -7.00 -16.78 -5.10
N ALA A 94 -5.92 -16.53 -5.85
CA ALA A 94 -4.90 -15.54 -5.55
C ALA A 94 -4.38 -14.89 -6.83
N ASN A 95 -3.74 -13.75 -6.70
CA ASN A 95 -2.99 -13.13 -7.79
C ASN A 95 -1.76 -12.39 -7.25
N ILE A 96 -0.82 -12.13 -8.14
CA ILE A 96 0.35 -11.33 -7.85
C ILE A 96 0.56 -10.34 -8.98
N GLU A 97 0.81 -9.10 -8.63
CA GLU A 97 1.28 -8.08 -9.57
C GLU A 97 2.68 -7.61 -9.20
N GLU A 98 3.49 -7.34 -10.21
CA GLU A 98 4.79 -6.73 -10.07
C GLU A 98 4.79 -5.33 -10.69
N HIS A 99 5.30 -4.36 -9.92
CA HIS A 99 5.43 -2.97 -10.32
C HIS A 99 6.89 -2.63 -10.62
N ALA A 100 7.11 -1.92 -11.72
CA ALA A 100 8.29 -1.09 -11.99
C ALA A 100 7.91 0.36 -11.70
N LEU A 101 8.65 1.04 -10.83
CA LEU A 101 8.35 2.43 -10.49
C LEU A 101 9.57 3.30 -10.79
N ASP A 102 9.46 4.19 -11.78
CA ASP A 102 10.54 5.10 -12.18
C ASP A 102 10.50 6.38 -11.34
N SER A 103 10.44 6.20 -10.01
CA SER A 103 10.25 7.29 -9.06
C SER A 103 11.44 8.26 -9.07
N PRO A 104 11.19 9.59 -8.98
CA PRO A 104 12.27 10.58 -8.89
C PRO A 104 13.10 10.45 -7.61
N ASP A 105 12.56 9.81 -6.57
CA ASP A 105 13.26 9.49 -5.33
C ASP A 105 14.15 8.22 -5.45
N GLY A 106 14.22 7.62 -6.64
CA GLY A 106 14.96 6.40 -6.95
C GLY A 106 14.04 5.29 -7.47
N ALA A 107 14.38 4.74 -8.64
CA ALA A 107 13.62 3.66 -9.25
C ALA A 107 13.66 2.39 -8.39
N TYR A 108 12.54 1.68 -8.31
CA TYR A 108 12.43 0.46 -7.51
C TYR A 108 11.35 -0.48 -8.03
N ARG A 109 11.33 -1.69 -7.47
CA ARG A 109 10.32 -2.72 -7.74
C ARG A 109 9.44 -2.94 -6.54
N ALA A 110 8.20 -3.36 -6.78
CA ALA A 110 7.32 -3.78 -5.71
C ALA A 110 6.35 -4.85 -6.16
N ILE A 111 5.77 -5.56 -5.20
CA ILE A 111 4.82 -6.64 -5.45
C ILE A 111 3.53 -6.35 -4.68
N GLY A 112 2.40 -6.49 -5.36
CA GLY A 112 1.08 -6.62 -4.75
C GLY A 112 0.65 -8.09 -4.76
N LEU A 113 0.59 -8.73 -3.59
CA LEU A 113 0.06 -10.09 -3.45
C LEU A 113 -1.39 -10.01 -2.96
N ARG A 114 -2.29 -10.77 -3.58
CA ARG A 114 -3.70 -10.83 -3.17
C ARG A 114 -4.16 -12.27 -3.01
N SER A 115 -4.97 -12.50 -1.99
CA SER A 115 -5.68 -13.78 -1.80
C SER A 115 -7.15 -13.54 -1.48
N PHE A 116 -8.02 -14.35 -2.05
CA PHE A 116 -9.46 -14.33 -1.79
C PHE A 116 -9.84 -15.42 -0.79
N ASP A 117 -10.56 -15.03 0.27
CA ASP A 117 -11.15 -15.97 1.20
C ASP A 117 -12.64 -16.15 0.91
N GLN A 118 -13.00 -17.33 0.40
CA GLN A 118 -14.37 -17.70 0.08
C GLN A 118 -15.31 -17.70 1.29
N LYS A 119 -14.79 -17.93 2.51
CA LYS A 119 -15.62 -17.99 3.71
C LYS A 119 -16.10 -16.61 4.14
N THR A 120 -15.24 -15.61 4.03
CA THR A 120 -15.56 -14.23 4.40
C THR A 120 -16.02 -13.38 3.22
N GLY A 121 -15.77 -13.83 1.99
CA GLY A 121 -16.04 -13.06 0.78
C GLY A 121 -15.08 -11.89 0.59
N LYS A 122 -13.92 -11.89 1.25
CA LYS A 122 -12.98 -10.78 1.27
C LYS A 122 -11.68 -11.12 0.57
N TRP A 123 -11.08 -10.10 -0.03
CA TRP A 123 -9.68 -10.12 -0.43
C TRP A 123 -8.80 -9.60 0.70
N SER A 124 -7.59 -10.14 0.77
CA SER A 124 -6.46 -9.59 1.52
C SER A 124 -5.36 -9.17 0.54
N ILE A 125 -4.78 -7.99 0.72
CA ILE A 125 -3.78 -7.39 -0.16
C ILE A 125 -2.53 -7.06 0.66
N TRP A 126 -1.39 -7.62 0.27
CA TRP A 126 -0.07 -7.32 0.84
C TRP A 126 0.79 -6.56 -0.18
N TRP A 127 1.62 -5.67 0.34
CA TRP A 127 2.60 -4.92 -0.44
C TRP A 127 4.02 -5.30 0.00
N LEU A 128 4.87 -5.67 -0.94
CA LEU A 128 6.30 -5.91 -0.71
C LEU A 128 7.12 -4.93 -1.54
N ASP A 129 7.92 -4.11 -0.85
CA ASP A 129 8.76 -3.10 -1.47
C ASP A 129 10.21 -3.60 -1.55
N SER A 130 10.82 -3.59 -2.75
CA SER A 130 12.18 -4.09 -2.96
C SER A 130 13.25 -3.32 -2.19
N ARG A 131 12.95 -2.12 -1.69
CA ARG A 131 13.86 -1.34 -0.84
C ARG A 131 13.93 -1.90 0.59
N TYR A 132 12.99 -2.78 0.97
CA TYR A 132 12.82 -3.28 2.32
C TYR A 132 12.56 -4.79 2.39
N LEU A 133 13.19 -5.59 1.51
CA LEU A 133 12.89 -7.03 1.34
C LEU A 133 12.96 -7.89 2.61
N ALA A 134 13.80 -7.52 3.59
CA ALA A 134 13.97 -8.27 4.83
C ALA A 134 12.96 -7.88 5.93
N ARG A 135 12.13 -6.85 5.70
CA ARG A 135 11.13 -6.43 6.68
C ARG A 135 9.94 -7.40 6.68
N PRO A 136 9.31 -7.64 7.84
CA PRO A 136 8.01 -8.30 7.88
C PRO A 136 7.01 -7.55 7.00
N LEU A 137 6.13 -8.29 6.34
CA LEU A 137 4.98 -7.69 5.67
C LEU A 137 4.06 -7.04 6.71
N ASP A 138 3.55 -5.86 6.38
CA ASP A 138 2.50 -5.22 7.15
C ASP A 138 1.21 -6.08 7.11
N PRO A 139 0.28 -5.88 8.08
CA PRO A 139 -1.05 -6.49 8.00
C PRO A 139 -1.71 -6.19 6.65
N PRO A 140 -2.44 -7.16 6.05
CA PRO A 140 -3.03 -6.95 4.75
C PRO A 140 -4.14 -5.89 4.80
N ALA A 141 -4.30 -5.16 3.71
CA ALA A 141 -5.54 -4.43 3.47
C ALA A 141 -6.64 -5.42 3.09
N GLN A 142 -7.75 -5.40 3.82
CA GLN A 142 -8.86 -6.34 3.64
C GLN A 142 -10.12 -5.64 3.17
N GLY A 143 -10.87 -6.28 2.28
CA GLY A 143 -12.09 -5.68 1.73
C GLY A 143 -12.66 -6.43 0.53
N SER A 144 -13.53 -5.75 -0.20
CA SER A 144 -14.31 -6.30 -1.31
C SER A 144 -14.67 -5.21 -2.32
N PHE A 145 -15.17 -5.65 -3.48
CA PHE A 145 -15.83 -4.77 -4.44
C PHE A 145 -17.31 -4.67 -4.12
N GLU A 146 -17.82 -3.45 -4.07
CA GLU A 146 -19.23 -3.14 -3.86
C GLU A 146 -19.66 -2.06 -4.85
N ASN A 147 -20.74 -2.31 -5.60
CA ASN A 147 -21.25 -1.38 -6.60
C ASN A 147 -20.18 -0.89 -7.60
N GLY A 148 -19.29 -1.79 -8.02
CA GLY A 148 -18.22 -1.49 -8.97
C GLY A 148 -17.02 -0.74 -8.41
N VAL A 149 -16.94 -0.53 -7.10
CA VAL A 149 -15.81 0.14 -6.43
C VAL A 149 -15.20 -0.80 -5.38
N GLY A 150 -13.90 -1.03 -5.46
CA GLY A 150 -13.15 -1.83 -4.49
C GLY A 150 -12.67 -0.96 -3.34
N ARG A 151 -12.92 -1.34 -2.09
CA ARG A 151 -12.37 -0.65 -0.91
C ARG A 151 -11.76 -1.65 0.06
N PHE A 152 -10.51 -1.41 0.43
CA PHE A 152 -9.72 -2.30 1.27
C PHE A 152 -9.05 -1.50 2.38
N TYR A 153 -9.08 -2.02 3.61
CA TYR A 153 -8.61 -1.29 4.79
C TYR A 153 -7.56 -2.09 5.55
N ALA A 154 -6.53 -1.40 6.04
CA ALA A 154 -5.53 -1.95 6.95
C ALA A 154 -5.34 -1.01 8.14
N GLU A 155 -5.28 -1.55 9.35
CA GLU A 155 -4.80 -0.81 10.52
C GLU A 155 -3.28 -0.96 10.62
N TYR A 156 -2.59 0.15 10.87
CA TYR A 156 -1.15 0.17 11.05
C TYR A 156 -0.73 1.22 12.09
N GLU A 157 0.52 1.15 12.55
CA GLU A 157 1.08 2.16 13.44
C GLU A 157 2.12 3.02 12.72
N GLN A 158 2.03 4.33 12.91
CA GLN A 158 3.01 5.29 12.41
C GLN A 158 3.40 6.25 13.54
N GLY A 159 4.67 6.21 13.96
CA GLY A 159 5.16 7.05 15.05
C GLY A 159 4.41 6.82 16.37
N GLY A 160 3.99 5.58 16.65
CA GLY A 160 3.20 5.21 17.84
C GLY A 160 1.73 5.63 17.80
N LYS A 161 1.25 6.18 16.67
CA LYS A 161 -0.17 6.48 16.45
C LYS A 161 -0.81 5.40 15.60
N LYS A 162 -2.02 5.00 15.97
CA LYS A 162 -2.86 4.12 15.16
C LYS A 162 -3.36 4.89 13.94
N MET A 163 -3.21 4.28 12.78
CA MET A 163 -3.59 4.80 11.49
C MET A 163 -4.47 3.78 10.77
N ILE A 164 -5.32 4.27 9.87
CA ILE A 164 -6.08 3.42 8.94
C ILE A 164 -5.62 3.77 7.53
N GLY A 165 -5.18 2.76 6.78
CA GLY A 165 -4.93 2.86 5.35
C GLY A 165 -6.15 2.40 4.58
N ARG A 166 -6.50 3.11 3.50
CA ARG A 166 -7.53 2.71 2.54
C ARG A 166 -6.88 2.58 1.18
N LEU A 167 -7.11 1.44 0.52
CA LEU A 167 -6.89 1.27 -0.90
C LEU A 167 -8.25 1.32 -1.59
N GLN A 168 -8.37 2.09 -2.66
CA GLN A 168 -9.60 2.17 -3.45
C GLN A 168 -9.31 1.89 -4.92
N TRP A 169 -10.15 1.06 -5.53
CA TRP A 169 -10.17 0.81 -6.97
C TRP A 169 -11.49 1.32 -7.54
N SER A 170 -11.44 2.14 -8.58
CA SER A 170 -12.62 2.72 -9.23
C SER A 170 -12.36 2.98 -10.72
N ASP A 171 -13.38 3.45 -11.44
CA ASP A 171 -13.26 3.86 -12.85
C ASP A 171 -12.68 2.74 -13.73
N ILE A 172 -13.02 1.50 -13.39
CA ILE A 172 -12.49 0.29 -14.02
C ILE A 172 -13.19 0.06 -15.36
N THR A 173 -12.40 -0.08 -16.42
CA THR A 173 -12.85 -0.48 -17.76
C THR A 173 -12.06 -1.70 -18.22
N ALA A 174 -12.31 -2.18 -19.44
CA ALA A 174 -11.49 -3.24 -20.03
C ALA A 174 -10.01 -2.84 -20.21
N THR A 175 -9.71 -1.55 -20.34
CA THR A 175 -8.39 -1.03 -20.72
C THR A 175 -7.82 0.01 -19.78
N SER A 176 -8.55 0.42 -18.75
CA SER A 176 -8.11 1.42 -17.77
C SER A 176 -8.61 1.09 -16.36
N ALA A 177 -7.92 1.58 -15.34
CA ALA A 177 -8.40 1.57 -13.97
C ALA A 177 -7.79 2.73 -13.18
N HIS A 178 -8.54 3.25 -12.22
CA HIS A 178 -8.04 4.20 -11.24
C HIS A 178 -7.81 3.49 -9.91
N TRP A 179 -6.67 3.76 -9.29
CA TRP A 179 -6.38 3.34 -7.93
C TRP A 179 -5.88 4.50 -7.09
N GLU A 180 -6.30 4.54 -5.83
CA GLU A 180 -5.75 5.47 -4.86
C GLU A 180 -5.49 4.81 -3.50
N GLN A 181 -4.55 5.40 -2.77
CA GLN A 181 -4.30 5.14 -1.36
C GLN A 181 -4.51 6.42 -0.56
N ALA A 182 -5.24 6.27 0.55
CA ALA A 182 -5.42 7.30 1.54
C ALA A 182 -5.11 6.79 2.95
N SER A 183 -4.70 7.71 3.83
CA SER A 183 -4.49 7.44 5.24
C SER A 183 -5.42 8.28 6.10
N SER A 184 -5.81 7.74 7.26
CA SER A 184 -6.63 8.40 8.25
C SER A 184 -5.97 8.30 9.63
N ALA A 185 -5.90 9.42 10.34
CA ALA A 185 -5.40 9.49 11.72
C ALA A 185 -6.51 9.60 12.79
N ASP A 186 -7.78 9.73 12.39
CA ASP A 186 -8.91 10.06 13.28
C ASP A 186 -10.01 8.99 13.31
N GLY A 187 -9.66 7.76 12.94
CA GLY A 187 -10.58 6.62 12.91
C GLY A 187 -11.48 6.58 11.67
N GLY A 188 -11.06 7.18 10.56
CA GLY A 188 -11.73 7.11 9.26
C GLY A 188 -12.71 8.25 9.01
N LYS A 189 -12.67 9.30 9.84
CA LYS A 189 -13.55 10.47 9.68
C LYS A 189 -13.03 11.40 8.59
N THR A 190 -11.71 11.54 8.50
CA THR A 190 -11.04 12.29 7.43
C THR A 190 -10.00 11.42 6.74
N TRP A 191 -9.79 11.64 5.45
CA TRP A 191 -8.88 10.86 4.62
C TRP A 191 -7.92 11.79 3.88
N GLU A 192 -6.64 11.43 3.94
CA GLU A 192 -5.57 12.12 3.21
C GLU A 192 -5.05 11.18 2.12
N THR A 193 -5.44 11.44 0.87
CA THR A 193 -4.91 10.72 -0.29
C THR A 193 -3.42 11.06 -0.45
N ASN A 194 -2.60 10.02 -0.54
CA ASN A 194 -1.14 10.16 -0.61
C ASN A 194 -0.50 9.43 -1.80
N TRP A 195 -1.30 8.66 -2.56
CA TRP A 195 -0.86 8.02 -3.78
C TRP A 195 -2.06 7.75 -4.71
N ILE A 196 -1.90 8.08 -5.98
CA ILE A 196 -2.83 7.79 -7.07
C ILE A 196 -2.06 7.05 -8.17
N MET A 197 -2.73 6.09 -8.80
CA MET A 197 -2.27 5.37 -9.98
C MET A 197 -3.36 5.40 -11.05
N GLU A 198 -3.01 5.85 -12.24
CA GLU A 198 -3.81 5.71 -13.45
C GLU A 198 -3.21 4.58 -14.28
N LEU A 199 -3.97 3.49 -14.43
CA LEU A 199 -3.52 2.32 -15.17
C LEU A 199 -4.10 2.33 -16.58
N GLN A 200 -3.26 2.05 -17.56
CA GLN A 200 -3.64 1.88 -18.97
C GLN A 200 -3.06 0.56 -19.50
N ARG A 201 -3.92 -0.29 -20.08
CA ARG A 201 -3.51 -1.60 -20.58
C ARG A 201 -2.52 -1.42 -21.74
N VAL A 202 -1.47 -2.25 -21.76
CA VAL A 202 -0.60 -2.36 -22.94
C VAL A 202 -1.37 -3.13 -24.03
N SER A 203 -1.63 -2.45 -25.15
CA SER A 203 -2.25 -3.03 -26.37
C SER A 203 -1.35 -4.04 -27.07
#